data_AF-D0I4A6-F1
#
_entry.id   AF-D0I4A6-F1
#
_cell.length_a   1.000
_cell.length_b   1.000
_cell.length_c   1.000
_cell.angle_alpha   90.00
_cell.angle_beta   90.00
_cell.angle_gamma   90.00
#
_symmetry.space_group_name_H-M   'P 1'
#
loop_
_entity.id
_entity.type
_entity.pdbx_description
1 polymer ?
#
loop_
_entity_poly.entity_id
_entity_poly.type
_entity_poly.pdbx_seq_one_letter_code
_entity_poly.pdbx_strand_id
1 'polypeptide(L)'
;MKGMLESMGIEVVLKGESLASATGELPVDVIAVTLWVEELREKKALAALKEYEAQGDTIWFCSGCGEENGGSFELCWQCGSPHNGSKP
;
A
#
# COMPACT_ATOMS: atom_id res chain seq x y z
N MET A 1 -0.62 -3.25 1.46
CA MET A 1 0.31 -4.35 1.12
C MET A 1 -0.31 -5.74 1.27
N LYS A 2 -0.65 -6.24 2.48
CA LYS A 2 -1.29 -7.58 2.65
C LYS A 2 -2.49 -7.81 1.73
N GLY A 3 -3.52 -6.98 1.83
CA GLY A 3 -4.74 -7.12 1.01
C GLY A 3 -4.50 -7.06 -0.50
N MET A 4 -3.48 -6.30 -0.94
CA MET A 4 -3.07 -6.24 -2.34
C MET A 4 -2.45 -7.56 -2.80
N LEU A 5 -1.54 -8.15 -2.01
CA LEU A 5 -0.95 -9.44 -2.35
C LEU A 5 -2.02 -10.55 -2.33
N GLU A 6 -2.94 -10.50 -1.37
CA GLU A 6 -4.06 -11.45 -1.27
C GLU A 6 -5.03 -11.34 -2.45
N SER A 7 -5.33 -10.13 -2.95
CA SER A 7 -6.16 -9.95 -4.15
C SER A 7 -5.51 -10.51 -5.42
N MET A 8 -4.18 -10.64 -5.43
CA MET A 8 -3.40 -11.29 -6.49
C MET A 8 -3.27 -12.81 -6.32
N GLY A 9 -3.95 -13.39 -5.32
CA GLY A 9 -3.91 -14.82 -4.98
C GLY A 9 -2.61 -15.25 -4.30
N ILE A 10 -1.90 -14.33 -3.64
CA ILE A 10 -0.71 -14.61 -2.84
C ILE A 10 -1.13 -14.60 -1.38
N GLU A 11 -1.13 -15.77 -0.74
CA GLU A 11 -1.38 -15.87 0.70
C GLU A 11 -0.25 -15.18 1.47
N VAL A 12 -0.61 -14.37 2.48
CA VAL A 12 0.34 -13.59 3.27
C VAL A 12 0.07 -13.79 4.75
N VAL A 13 1.13 -14.15 5.48
CA VAL A 13 1.13 -14.19 6.94
C VAL A 13 1.87 -12.97 7.47
N LEU A 14 1.26 -12.26 8.42
CA LEU A 14 1.92 -11.17 9.15
C LEU A 14 2.63 -11.76 10.38
N LYS A 15 3.85 -11.29 10.64
CA LYS A 15 4.60 -11.59 11.87
C LYS A 15 4.94 -10.28 12.57
N GLY A 16 4.69 -10.22 13.89
CA GLY A 16 4.95 -9.03 14.71
C GLY A 16 3.78 -8.07 14.89
N GLU A 17 2.59 -8.36 14.32
CA GLU A 17 1.40 -7.49 14.42
C GLU A 17 0.90 -7.30 15.86
N SER A 18 1.17 -8.26 16.76
CA SER A 18 0.72 -8.23 18.16
C SER A 18 1.58 -7.36 19.09
N LEU A 19 2.71 -6.81 18.63
CA LEU A 19 3.61 -5.99 19.45
C LEU A 19 3.15 -4.52 19.57
N ALA A 20 2.15 -4.10 18.78
CA ALA A 20 1.69 -2.71 18.75
C ALA A 20 0.56 -2.40 19.74
N SER A 21 -0.12 -3.40 20.30
CA SER A 21 -1.34 -3.21 21.11
C SER A 21 -1.13 -3.26 22.62
N ALA A 22 0.06 -3.64 23.09
CA ALA A 22 0.43 -3.58 24.49
C ALA A 22 1.76 -2.83 24.63
N THR A 23 1.76 -1.81 25.48
CA THR A 23 2.95 -1.03 25.92
C THR A 23 3.34 0.09 24.96
N GLY A 24 2.89 1.31 25.28
CA GLY A 24 3.48 2.52 24.72
C GLY A 24 4.97 2.56 25.05
N GLU A 25 5.79 2.97 24.07
CA GLU A 25 7.26 3.10 24.14
C GLU A 25 8.10 1.86 23.79
N LEU A 26 7.65 1.01 22.85
CA LEU A 26 8.61 0.18 22.12
C LEU A 26 9.24 0.99 20.95
N PRO A 27 10.57 0.94 20.78
CA PRO A 27 11.25 1.55 19.63
C PRO A 27 10.64 1.07 18.30
N VAL A 28 10.60 1.95 17.29
CA VAL A 28 9.95 1.68 16.00
C VAL A 28 10.54 0.47 15.28
N ASP A 29 11.83 0.19 15.53
CA ASP A 29 12.57 -1.00 15.09
C ASP A 29 12.08 -2.31 15.73
N VAL A 30 11.40 -2.24 16.87
CA VAL A 30 10.79 -3.39 17.56
C VAL A 30 9.36 -3.67 17.04
N ILE A 31 8.76 -2.72 16.31
CA ILE A 31 7.39 -2.81 15.77
C ILE A 31 7.43 -3.02 14.24
N ALA A 32 8.41 -3.76 13.74
CA ALA A 32 8.47 -4.12 12.33
C ALA A 32 7.52 -5.31 12.06
N VAL A 33 6.47 -5.08 11.26
CA VAL A 33 5.62 -6.16 10.75
C VAL A 33 6.27 -6.77 9.52
N THR A 34 6.57 -8.08 9.59
CA THR A 34 7.14 -8.81 8.45
C THR A 34 6.04 -9.51 7.66
N LEU A 35 6.09 -9.37 6.32
CA LEU A 35 5.24 -10.10 5.38
C LEU A 35 5.90 -11.44 5.02
N TRP A 36 5.23 -12.54 5.28
CA TRP A 36 5.68 -13.89 4.92
C TRP A 36 4.80 -14.44 3.80
N VAL A 37 5.42 -14.97 2.76
CA VAL A 37 4.77 -15.61 1.61
C VAL A 37 5.44 -16.94 1.32
N GLU A 38 4.78 -17.83 0.57
CA GLU A 38 5.45 -19.03 0.06
C GLU A 38 6.65 -18.65 -0.82
N GLU A 39 7.75 -19.40 -0.70
CA GLU A 39 9.00 -19.17 -1.45
C GLU A 39 8.76 -19.12 -2.97
N LEU A 40 7.90 -19.99 -3.50
CA LEU A 40 7.52 -20.02 -4.91
C LEU A 40 6.83 -18.72 -5.38
N ARG A 41 6.27 -17.93 -4.47
CA ARG A 41 5.57 -16.67 -4.74
C ARG A 41 6.41 -15.44 -4.42
N GLU A 42 7.58 -15.58 -3.80
CA GLU A 42 8.43 -14.47 -3.33
C GLU A 42 8.73 -13.47 -4.45
N LYS A 43 9.22 -13.94 -5.60
CA LYS A 43 9.53 -13.05 -6.74
C LYS A 43 8.33 -12.26 -7.24
N LYS A 44 7.15 -12.90 -7.28
CA LYS A 44 5.91 -12.25 -7.70
C LYS A 44 5.48 -11.19 -6.67
N ALA A 45 5.59 -11.52 -5.38
CA ALA A 45 5.27 -10.59 -4.30
C ALA A 45 6.19 -9.37 -4.31
N LEU A 46 7.51 -9.56 -4.45
CA LEU A 46 8.49 -8.47 -4.53
C LEU A 46 8.25 -7.56 -5.74
N ALA A 47 7.92 -8.12 -6.91
CA ALA A 47 7.60 -7.33 -8.09
C ALA A 47 6.35 -6.46 -7.86
N ALA A 48 5.30 -7.01 -7.27
CA ALA A 48 4.07 -6.28 -6.95
C ALA A 48 4.30 -5.16 -5.92
N LEU A 49 5.13 -5.41 -4.90
CA LEU A 49 5.50 -4.40 -3.92
C LEU A 49 6.25 -3.24 -4.57
N LYS A 50 7.24 -3.54 -5.43
CA LYS A 50 8.00 -2.51 -6.15
C LYS A 50 7.12 -1.66 -7.06
N GLU A 51 6.16 -2.27 -7.75
CA GLU A 51 5.20 -1.55 -8.58
C GLU A 51 4.29 -0.65 -7.75
N TYR A 52 3.81 -1.15 -6.61
CA TYR A 52 2.98 -0.38 -5.68
C TYR A 52 3.75 0.83 -5.10
N GLU A 53 5.00 0.64 -4.70
CA GLU A 53 5.86 1.74 -4.23
C GLU A 53 6.06 2.81 -5.31
N ALA A 54 6.33 2.39 -6.55
CA ALA A 54 6.51 3.32 -7.67
C ALA A 54 5.24 4.12 -8.00
N GLN A 55 4.04 3.58 -7.77
CA GLN A 55 2.78 4.31 -7.93
C GLN A 55 2.61 5.40 -6.86
N GLY A 56 3.05 5.13 -5.62
CA GLY A 56 3.04 6.09 -4.52
C GLY A 56 3.88 7.34 -4.79
N ASP A 57 4.92 7.22 -5.63
CA ASP A 57 5.80 8.33 -6.01
C ASP A 57 5.23 9.24 -7.11
N THR A 58 4.08 8.88 -7.68
CA THR A 58 3.43 9.70 -8.72
C THR A 58 2.45 10.70 -8.13
N ILE A 59 2.18 11.80 -8.84
CA ILE A 59 1.17 12.80 -8.46
C ILE A 59 0.21 13.06 -9.61
N TRP A 60 -1.01 13.48 -9.29
CA TRP A 60 -1.98 13.98 -10.26
C TRP A 60 -2.72 15.19 -9.72
N PHE A 61 -3.09 16.11 -10.62
CA PHE A 61 -3.86 17.30 -10.27
C PHE A 61 -5.33 17.09 -10.56
N CYS A 62 -6.19 17.43 -9.59
CA CYS A 62 -7.62 17.25 -9.74
C CYS A 62 -8.19 18.16 -10.81
N SER A 63 -8.87 17.58 -11.80
CA SER A 63 -9.55 18.34 -12.87
C SER A 63 -10.72 19.19 -12.37
N GLY A 64 -11.27 18.89 -11.19
CA GLY A 64 -12.41 19.61 -10.60
C GLY A 64 -12.02 20.78 -9.69
N CYS A 65 -10.96 20.64 -8.88
CA CYS A 65 -10.58 21.65 -7.89
C CYS A 65 -9.09 22.08 -7.94
N GLY A 66 -8.26 21.45 -8.77
CA GLY A 66 -6.84 21.76 -8.91
C GLY A 66 -5.91 21.18 -7.84
N GLU A 67 -6.46 20.46 -6.85
CA GLU A 67 -5.68 19.85 -5.76
C GLU A 67 -4.61 18.87 -6.26
N GLU A 68 -3.45 18.86 -5.61
CA GLU A 68 -2.41 17.85 -5.84
C GLU A 68 -2.73 16.58 -5.04
N ASN A 69 -2.77 15.44 -5.71
CA ASN A 69 -3.10 14.15 -5.10
C ASN A 69 -1.98 13.16 -5.39
N GLY A 70 -1.68 12.28 -4.42
CA GLY A 70 -0.78 11.15 -4.64
C GLY A 70 -1.36 10.13 -5.61
N GLY A 71 -0.49 9.46 -6.37
CA GLY A 71 -0.87 8.51 -7.42
C GLY A 71 -1.62 7.28 -6.94
N SER A 72 -1.44 6.91 -5.67
CA SER A 72 -2.18 5.82 -5.03
C SER A 72 -3.65 6.16 -4.74
N PHE A 73 -4.08 7.41 -4.94
CA PHE A 73 -5.48 7.82 -4.73
C PHE A 73 -6.28 7.75 -6.03
N GLU A 74 -7.42 7.06 -5.97
CA GLU A 74 -8.38 7.00 -7.08
C GLU A 74 -9.35 8.19 -7.09
N LEU A 75 -9.51 8.88 -5.95
CA LEU A 75 -10.39 10.03 -5.76
C LEU A 75 -9.59 11.22 -5.22
N CYS A 76 -10.01 12.43 -5.59
CA CYS A 76 -9.43 13.64 -5.06
C CYS A 76 -9.71 13.76 -3.56
N TRP A 77 -8.66 14.00 -2.76
CA TRP A 77 -8.78 14.16 -1.31
C TRP A 77 -9.62 15.39 -0.90
N GLN A 78 -9.56 16.46 -1.69
CA GLN A 78 -10.29 17.71 -1.42
C GLN A 78 -11.77 17.63 -1.80
N CYS A 79 -12.08 17.16 -3.02
CA CYS A 79 -13.44 17.26 -3.58
C CYS A 79 -14.10 15.92 -3.92
N GLY A 80 -13.39 14.79 -3.79
CA GLY A 80 -13.90 13.46 -4.10
C GLY A 80 -14.07 13.13 -5.58
N SER A 81 -13.73 14.05 -6.50
CA SER A 81 -13.78 13.76 -7.94
C SER A 81 -12.81 12.64 -8.33
N PRO A 82 -13.20 11.73 -9.24
CA PRO A 82 -12.35 10.62 -9.65
C PRO A 82 -11.12 11.11 -10.42
N HIS A 83 -10.02 10.37 -10.30
CA HIS A 83 -8.85 10.57 -11.13
C HIS A 83 -9.17 10.16 -12.57
N ASN A 84 -9.07 11.11 -13.49
CA ASN A 84 -9.39 10.93 -14.91
C ASN A 84 -8.55 9.85 -15.63
N GLY A 85 -7.54 9.28 -14.96
CA GLY A 85 -6.66 8.21 -15.46
C GLY A 85 -7.00 6.80 -14.98
N SER A 86 -8.05 6.60 -14.17
CA SER A 86 -8.50 5.25 -13.78
C SER A 86 -9.12 4.55 -15.00
N LYS A 87 -8.33 3.71 -15.69
CA LYS A 87 -8.84 2.83 -16.74
C LYS A 87 -9.89 1.88 -16.12
N PRO A 88 -11.04 1.63 -16.80
CA PRO A 88 -12.09 0.77 -16.28
C PRO A 88 -11.62 -0.67 -16.02
#